data_AF-A0AAV7C3S2-F1
#
_entry.id   AF-A0AAV7C3S2-F1
#
_cell.length_a   1.000
_cell.length_b   1.000
_cell.length_c   1.000
_cell.angle_alpha   90.00
_cell.angle_beta   90.00
_cell.angle_gamma   90.00
#
_symmetry.space_group_name_H-M   'P 1'
#
loop_
_entity.id
_entity.type
_entity.pdbx_description
1 polymer ?
#
loop_
_entity_poly.entity_id
_entity_poly.type
_entity_poly.pdbx_seq_one_letter_code
_entity_poly.pdbx_strand_id
1 'polypeptide(L)'
;MSIDQAIAQLEFDDKKGAKIMKEVLLEAQEMAVRNHHVEYKSNLYVADSFSGKGTYLKRIRYHGRGRFGIMDKVHCHYFVKLVEGPPPPKEKPITGFQQATEYVQKLRNRTIIHSL
;
A
#
# COMPACT_ATOMS: atom_id res chain seq x y z
N MET A 1 -5.36 -6.69 -3.64
CA MET A 1 -5.06 -8.07 -3.20
C MET A 1 -6.12 -8.48 -2.20
N SER A 2 -6.64 -9.71 -2.24
CA SER A 2 -7.61 -10.17 -1.22
C SER A 2 -6.93 -10.36 0.13
N ILE A 3 -7.70 -10.28 1.21
CA ILE A 3 -7.16 -10.42 2.56
C ILE A 3 -6.53 -11.80 2.81
N ASP A 4 -7.19 -12.86 2.35
CA ASP A 4 -6.71 -14.24 2.53
C ASP A 4 -5.39 -14.47 1.78
N GLN A 5 -5.27 -13.91 0.58
CA GLN A 5 -4.01 -13.95 -0.18
C GLN A 5 -2.90 -13.18 0.53
N ALA A 6 -3.22 -12.02 1.12
CA ALA A 6 -2.26 -11.22 1.87
C ALA A 6 -1.72 -11.98 3.10
N ILE A 7 -2.62 -12.60 3.88
CA ILE A 7 -2.25 -13.38 5.06
C ILE A 7 -1.40 -14.58 4.67
N ALA A 8 -1.77 -15.31 3.63
CA ALA A 8 -1.01 -16.45 3.13
C ALA A 8 0.40 -16.05 2.67
N GLN A 9 0.56 -14.91 1.98
CA GLN A 9 1.88 -14.41 1.59
C GLN A 9 2.73 -14.01 2.79
N LEU A 10 2.13 -13.32 3.77
CA LEU A 10 2.84 -12.87 4.98
C LEU A 10 3.22 -14.02 5.92
N GLU A 11 2.52 -15.15 5.85
CA GLU A 11 2.84 -16.34 6.65
C GLU A 11 4.17 -16.99 6.27
N PHE A 12 4.55 -16.92 5.00
CA PHE A 12 5.79 -17.50 4.47
C PHE A 12 6.88 -16.46 4.18
N ASP A 13 6.66 -15.19 4.54
CA ASP A 13 7.70 -14.15 4.41
C ASP A 13 8.58 -14.10 5.67
N ASP A 14 9.88 -14.35 5.49
CA ASP A 14 10.88 -14.39 6.57
C ASP A 14 11.19 -13.02 7.18
N LYS A 15 10.66 -11.93 6.61
CA LYS A 15 10.87 -10.58 7.13
C LYS A 15 10.22 -10.40 8.50
N LYS A 16 10.94 -9.72 9.41
CA LYS A 16 10.40 -9.30 10.72
C LYS A 16 9.05 -8.57 10.61
N GLY A 17 8.92 -7.70 9.62
CA GLY A 17 7.70 -6.91 9.41
C GLY A 17 6.48 -7.75 9.02
N ALA A 18 6.69 -8.92 8.42
CA ALA A 18 5.59 -9.76 7.94
C ALA A 18 4.72 -10.28 9.08
N LYS A 19 5.34 -10.69 10.19
CA LYS A 19 4.64 -11.11 11.42
C LYS A 19 3.75 -10.00 11.98
N ILE A 20 4.27 -8.78 12.07
CA ILE A 20 3.54 -7.61 12.58
C ILE A 20 2.37 -7.26 11.66
N MET A 21 2.60 -7.25 10.33
CA MET A 21 1.53 -6.96 9.37
C MET A 21 0.43 -8.03 9.38
N LYS A 22 0.78 -9.31 9.56
CA LYS A 22 -0.18 -10.41 9.71
C LYS A 22 -1.07 -10.21 10.93
N GLU A 23 -0.48 -9.86 12.08
CA GLU A 23 -1.23 -9.54 13.31
C GLU A 23 -2.20 -8.38 13.09
N VAL A 24 -1.75 -7.28 12.49
CA VAL A 24 -2.59 -6.10 12.19
C VAL A 24 -3.74 -6.44 11.25
N LEU A 25 -3.50 -7.26 10.21
CA LEU A 25 -4.56 -7.66 9.28
C LEU A 25 -5.61 -8.56 9.93
N LEU A 26 -5.20 -9.48 10.79
CA LEU A 26 -6.12 -10.35 11.54
C LEU A 26 -6.96 -9.53 12.53
N GLU A 27 -6.33 -8.59 13.26
CA GLU A 27 -7.03 -7.67 14.15
C GLU A 27 -8.04 -6.80 13.39
N ALA A 28 -7.63 -6.22 12.25
CA ALA A 28 -8.51 -5.42 11.41
C ALA A 28 -9.69 -6.24 10.87
N GLN A 29 -9.48 -7.51 10.52
CA GLN A 29 -10.54 -8.42 10.09
C GLN A 29 -11.52 -8.73 11.24
N GLU A 30 -11.02 -8.96 12.46
CA GLU A 30 -11.88 -9.12 13.64
C GLU A 30 -12.69 -7.86 13.95
N MET A 31 -12.06 -6.69 13.88
CA MET A 31 -12.73 -5.40 14.06
C MET A 31 -13.80 -5.17 13.00
N ALA A 32 -13.54 -5.52 11.74
CA ALA A 32 -14.49 -5.39 10.64
C ALA A 32 -15.78 -6.20 10.91
N VAL A 33 -15.64 -7.44 11.38
CA VAL A 33 -16.79 -8.30 11.71
C VAL A 33 -17.52 -7.81 12.96
N ARG A 34 -16.78 -7.52 14.05
CA ARG A 34 -17.38 -7.18 15.35
C ARG A 34 -18.01 -5.78 15.37
N ASN A 35 -17.33 -4.79 14.81
CA ASN A 35 -17.70 -3.38 14.96
C ASN A 35 -18.31 -2.78 13.69
N HIS A 36 -17.88 -3.25 12.51
CA HIS A 36 -18.30 -2.69 11.22
C HIS A 36 -19.35 -3.55 10.49
N HIS A 37 -19.88 -4.60 11.14
CA HIS A 37 -20.97 -5.45 10.65
C HIS A 37 -20.69 -6.13 9.29
N VAL A 38 -19.43 -6.48 9.03
CA VAL A 38 -19.07 -7.27 7.85
C VAL A 38 -19.40 -8.74 8.09
N GLU A 39 -20.25 -9.33 7.26
CA GLU A 39 -20.68 -10.74 7.38
C GLU A 39 -19.56 -11.71 6.99
N TYR A 40 -18.91 -11.46 5.86
CA TYR A 40 -17.91 -12.38 5.28
C TYR A 40 -16.48 -11.86 5.48
N LYS A 41 -15.74 -12.52 6.37
CA LYS A 41 -14.31 -12.25 6.62
C LYS A 41 -13.44 -12.28 5.36
N SER A 42 -13.72 -13.22 4.45
CA SER A 42 -12.98 -13.39 3.19
C SER A 42 -13.37 -12.37 2.11
N ASN A 43 -14.52 -11.71 2.23
CA ASN A 43 -15.00 -10.71 1.27
C ASN A 43 -14.41 -9.32 1.57
N LEU A 44 -13.11 -9.27 1.83
CA LEU A 44 -12.36 -8.05 2.10
C LEU A 44 -11.12 -8.03 1.22
N TYR A 45 -10.79 -6.84 0.71
CA TYR A 45 -9.54 -6.60 0.02
C TYR A 45 -8.81 -5.41 0.61
N VAL A 46 -7.48 -5.45 0.48
CA VAL A 46 -6.61 -4.34 0.87
C VAL A 46 -6.72 -3.26 -0.20
N ALA A 47 -7.34 -2.13 0.15
CA ALA A 47 -7.47 -0.97 -0.73
C ALA A 47 -6.24 -0.07 -0.65
N ASP A 48 -5.89 0.34 0.57
CA ASP A 48 -4.69 1.14 0.84
C ASP A 48 -3.83 0.43 1.89
N SER A 49 -2.52 0.42 1.66
CA SER A 49 -1.54 -0.04 2.64
C SER A 49 -0.27 0.77 2.51
N PHE A 50 0.13 1.45 3.58
CA PHE A 50 1.31 2.29 3.57
C PHE A 50 1.98 2.30 4.94
N SER A 51 3.23 2.75 4.96
CA SER A 51 3.99 2.93 6.20
C SER A 51 4.45 4.37 6.33
N GLY A 52 4.46 4.87 7.55
CA GLY A 52 4.88 6.22 7.90
C GLY A 52 6.07 6.21 8.85
N LYS A 53 6.87 7.28 8.80
CA LYS A 53 7.95 7.52 9.76
C LYS A 53 7.35 7.83 11.13
N GLY A 54 7.77 7.10 12.16
CA GLY A 54 7.43 7.38 13.55
C GLY A 54 8.40 8.37 14.19
N THR A 55 8.23 8.61 15.49
CA THR A 55 9.14 9.49 16.25
C THR A 55 10.51 8.85 16.43
N TYR A 56 11.56 9.47 15.88
CA TYR A 56 12.93 8.97 16.01
C TYR A 56 13.58 9.52 17.27
N LEU A 57 14.30 8.65 17.99
CA LEU A 57 15.09 9.07 19.14
C LEU A 57 16.57 9.13 18.77
N LYS A 58 17.25 10.22 19.13
CA LYS A 58 18.69 10.34 18.91
C LYS A 58 19.48 9.61 19.99
N ARG A 59 20.59 9.00 19.61
CA ARG A 59 21.59 8.32 20.45
C ARG A 59 22.98 8.64 19.95
N ILE A 60 23.99 8.43 20.79
CA ILE A 60 25.38 8.64 20.43
C ILE A 60 25.98 7.30 19.98
N ARG A 61 26.62 7.29 18.81
CA ARG A 61 27.47 6.20 18.34
C ARG A 61 28.92 6.60 18.53
N TYR A 62 29.60 5.93 19.45
CA TYR A 62 31.02 6.19 19.68
C TYR A 62 31.88 5.63 18.54
N HIS A 63 32.92 6.37 18.18
CA HIS A 63 33.92 5.99 17.19
C HIS A 63 35.33 6.15 17.78
N GLY A 64 36.33 5.59 17.10
CA GLY A 64 37.73 5.76 17.50
C GLY A 64 38.21 7.21 17.45
N ARG A 65 39.37 7.48 18.08
CA ARG A 65 40.03 8.80 18.10
C ARG A 65 39.15 9.93 18.69
N GLY A 66 38.34 9.61 19.70
CA GLY A 66 37.49 10.59 20.40
C GLY A 66 36.36 11.17 19.56
N ARG A 67 35.96 10.52 18.46
CA ARG A 67 34.85 10.95 17.59
C ARG A 67 33.54 10.27 17.97
N PHE A 68 32.42 10.91 17.66
CA PHE A 68 31.10 10.30 17.78
C PHE A 68 30.15 10.77 16.66
N GLY A 69 29.18 9.94 16.33
CA GLY A 69 28.09 10.26 15.41
C GLY A 69 26.74 10.25 16.14
N ILE A 70 25.76 10.97 15.61
CA ILE A 70 24.38 10.90 16.09
C ILE A 70 23.69 9.74 15.35
N MET A 71 23.26 8.73 16.09
CA MET A 71 22.48 7.60 15.60
C MET A 71 21.00 7.83 15.90
N ASP A 72 20.14 7.58 14.93
CA ASP A 72 18.70 7.57 15.14
C ASP A 72 18.20 6.15 15.49
N LYS A 73 17.45 6.03 16.57
CA LYS A 73 16.57 4.88 16.81
C LYS A 73 15.31 5.07 15.97
N VAL A 74 15.25 4.31 14.89
CA VAL A 74 14.21 4.37 13.87
C VAL A 74 12.94 3.67 14.36
N HIS A 75 11.80 4.35 14.22
CA HIS A 75 10.47 3.81 14.48
C HIS A 75 9.56 4.07 13.26
N CYS A 76 8.61 3.19 12.99
CA CYS A 76 7.64 3.39 11.91
C CYS A 76 6.24 2.97 12.36
N HIS A 77 5.24 3.43 11.61
CA HIS A 77 3.85 3.04 11.73
C HIS A 77 3.41 2.36 10.44
N TYR A 78 2.50 1.40 10.56
CA TYR A 78 1.88 0.73 9.44
C TYR A 78 0.38 1.01 9.48
N PHE A 79 -0.18 1.37 8.33
CA PHE A 79 -1.60 1.69 8.17
C PHE A 79 -2.19 0.82 7.06
N VAL A 80 -3.41 0.33 7.30
CA VAL A 80 -4.16 -0.46 6.35
C VAL A 80 -5.60 0.01 6.28
N LYS A 81 -6.16 -0.01 5.07
CA LYS A 81 -7.59 0.21 4.81
C LYS A 81 -8.14 -1.02 4.10
N LEU A 82 -9.06 -1.70 4.78
CA LEU A 82 -9.83 -2.80 4.21
C LEU A 82 -11.14 -2.26 3.64
N VAL A 83 -11.52 -2.75 2.47
CA VAL A 83 -12.81 -2.44 1.83
C VAL A 83 -13.54 -3.73 1.55
N GLU A 84 -14.84 -3.73 1.79
CA GLU A 84 -15.71 -4.86 1.52
C GLU A 84 -15.90 -5.08 0.02
N GLY A 85 -15.91 -6.35 -0.38
CA GLY A 85 -16.13 -6.78 -1.75
C GLY A 85 -14.95 -7.55 -2.34
N PRO A 86 -15.11 -8.05 -3.58
CA PRO A 86 -14.03 -8.69 -4.31
C PRO A 86 -12.95 -7.65 -4.67
N PRO A 87 -11.67 -8.07 -4.74
CA PRO A 87 -10.61 -7.17 -5.19
C PRO A 87 -10.90 -6.69 -6.62
N PRO A 88 -10.67 -5.40 -6.92
CA PRO A 88 -10.87 -4.88 -8.26
C PRO A 88 -9.96 -5.61 -9.26
N PRO A 89 -10.42 -5.84 -10.50
CA PRO A 89 -9.59 -6.44 -11.52
C PRO A 89 -8.39 -5.54 -11.80
N LYS A 90 -7.23 -6.15 -12.06
CA LYS A 90 -6.04 -5.39 -12.47
C LYS A 90 -6.33 -4.68 -13.79
N GLU A 91 -5.90 -3.43 -13.88
CA GLU A 91 -5.96 -2.67 -15.12
C GLU A 91 -5.20 -3.43 -16.21
N LYS A 92 -5.87 -3.65 -17.34
CA LYS A 92 -5.27 -4.33 -18.48
C LYS A 92 -4.30 -3.36 -19.16
N PRO A 93 -3.16 -3.85 -19.67
CA PRO A 93 -2.27 -3.02 -20.46
C PRO A 93 -3.02 -2.48 -21.69
N ILE A 94 -2.74 -1.22 -22.03
CA ILE A 94 -3.38 -0.54 -23.17
C ILE A 94 -2.99 -1.30 -24.45
N THR A 95 -3.99 -1.67 -25.23
CA THR A 95 -3.76 -2.36 -26.51
C THR A 95 -3.31 -1.39 -27.60
N GLY A 96 -2.59 -1.87 -28.62
CA GLY A 96 -2.18 -1.03 -29.75
C GLY A 96 -3.35 -0.36 -30.47
N PHE A 97 -4.52 -1.02 -30.51
CA PHE A 97 -5.74 -0.44 -31.05
C PHE A 97 -6.28 0.72 -30.20
N GLN A 98 -6.27 0.58 -28.87
CA GLN A 98 -6.65 1.66 -27.96
C GLN A 98 -5.70 2.86 -28.10
N GLN A 99 -4.38 2.61 -28.20
CA GLN A 99 -3.40 3.66 -28.45
C GLN A 99 -3.65 4.38 -29.78
N ALA A 100 -3.92 3.63 -30.85
CA ALA A 100 -4.25 4.22 -32.15
C ALA A 100 -5.53 5.06 -32.10
N THR A 101 -6.56 4.58 -31.38
CA THR A 101 -7.82 5.28 -31.18
C THR A 101 -7.61 6.58 -30.42
N GLU A 102 -6.85 6.54 -29.32
CA GLU A 102 -6.49 7.72 -28.54
C GLU A 102 -5.67 8.73 -29.35
N TYR A 103 -4.73 8.26 -30.17
CA TYR A 103 -3.96 9.11 -31.07
C TYR A 103 -4.86 9.83 -32.09
N VAL A 104 -5.78 9.09 -32.73
CA VAL A 104 -6.77 9.68 -33.65
C VAL A 104 -7.68 10.67 -32.92
N GLN A 105 -8.13 10.35 -31.71
CA GLN A 105 -8.95 11.23 -30.88
C GLN A 105 -8.20 12.54 -30.59
N LYS A 106 -6.91 12.47 -30.23
CA LYS A 106 -6.04 13.62 -29.97
C LYS A 106 -5.89 14.50 -31.23
N LEU A 107 -5.72 13.88 -32.40
CA LEU A 107 -5.67 14.61 -33.67
C LEU A 107 -7.00 15.27 -34.04
N ARG A 108 -8.15 14.70 -33.65
CA ARG A 108 -9.48 15.28 -33.88
C ARG A 108 -9.80 16.42 -32.93
N ASN A 109 -9.37 16.31 -31.68
CA ASN A 109 -9.61 17.32 -30.64
C ASN A 109 -8.71 18.56 -30.77
N ARG A 110 -7.82 18.62 -31.78
CA ARG A 110 -6.99 19.80 -32.01
C ARG A 110 -7.86 20.97 -32.48
N THR A 111 -7.73 22.10 -31.81
CA THR A 111 -8.32 23.38 -32.20
C THR A 111 -7.24 24.33 -32.73
N ILE A 112 -7.65 25.38 -33.44
CA ILE A 112 -6.72 26.41 -33.89
C ILE A 112 -6.28 27.20 -32.65
N ILE A 113 -4.97 27.16 -32.36
CA ILE A 113 -4.41 27.88 -31.23
C ILE A 113 -4.25 29.35 -31.64
N HIS A 114 -4.67 30.28 -30.78
CA HIS A 114 -4.66 31.74 -31.00
C HIS A 114 -5.66 32.31 -32.03
N SER A 115 -6.80 31.65 -32.26
CA SER A 115 -7.95 32.24 -32.95
C SER A 115 -9.21 32.16 -32.08
N LEU A 116 -10.20 33.03 -32.35
CA LEU A 116 -11.56 32.92 -31.79
C LEU A 116 -12.27 31.66 -32.32
#